data_AF-A0A8X8XYS5-F1
#
_entry.id   AF-A0A8X8XYS5-F1
#
_cell.length_a   1.000
_cell.length_b   1.000
_cell.length_c   1.000
_cell.angle_alpha   90.00
_cell.angle_beta   90.00
_cell.angle_gamma   90.00
#
_symmetry.space_group_name_H-M   'P 1'
#
loop_
_entity.id
_entity.type
_entity.pdbx_description
1 polymer ?
#
loop_
_entity_poly.entity_id
_entity_poly.type
_entity_poly.pdbx_seq_one_letter_code
_entity_poly.pdbx_strand_id
1 'polypeptide(L)'
;MITKILSTCRNEEALNLSEVAMAASSRMVSRVAFGKRYEEGGPGMRRFHQILKGFDNLTTSFFVSDYFPALSFVDKMSGRMNRVDAVCKVMDSFYQELIDEHLKSRRKICLLC
;
A
#
# COMPACT_ATOMS: atom_id res chain seq x y z
N MET A 1 -15.11 2.25 -8.95
CA MET A 1 -14.86 0.81 -9.12
C MET A 1 -15.98 0.17 -9.94
N ILE A 2 -17.20 0.09 -9.41
CA ILE A 2 -18.34 -0.55 -10.10
C ILE A 2 -18.58 0.05 -11.50
N THR A 3 -18.59 1.37 -11.62
CA THR A 3 -18.73 2.06 -12.92
C THR A 3 -17.66 1.65 -13.93
N LYS A 4 -16.40 1.52 -13.50
CA LYS A 4 -15.28 1.09 -14.34
C LYS A 4 -15.41 -0.38 -14.76
N ILE A 5 -15.86 -1.24 -13.84
CA ILE A 5 -16.13 -2.65 -14.15
C ILE A 5 -17.24 -2.75 -15.20
N LEU A 6 -18.37 -2.07 -14.96
CA LEU A 6 -19.53 -2.09 -15.84
C LEU A 6 -19.19 -1.53 -17.24
N SER A 7 -18.41 -0.45 -17.33
CA SER A 7 -17.99 0.10 -18.62
C SER A 7 -17.09 -0.87 -19.40
N THR A 8 -16.12 -1.51 -18.74
CA THR A 8 -15.19 -2.42 -19.42
C THR A 8 -15.89 -3.72 -19.84
N CYS A 9 -16.78 -4.26 -19.01
CA CYS A 9 -17.63 -5.41 -19.39
C CYS A 9 -18.54 -5.09 -20.58
N ARG A 10 -19.13 -3.88 -20.61
CA ARG A 10 -19.97 -3.44 -21.74
C ARG A 10 -19.20 -3.31 -23.05
N ASN A 11 -17.91 -3.02 -22.96
CA ASN A 11 -17.01 -2.94 -24.12
C ASN A 11 -16.36 -4.28 -24.47
N GLU A 12 -16.73 -5.38 -23.78
CA GLU A 12 -16.14 -6.72 -23.95
C GLU A 12 -14.61 -6.75 -23.79
N GLU A 13 -14.06 -5.79 -23.03
CA GLU A 13 -12.63 -5.64 -22.80
C GLU A 13 -12.17 -6.44 -21.57
N ALA A 14 -10.93 -6.92 -21.62
CA ALA A 14 -10.31 -7.56 -20.46
C ALA A 14 -9.98 -6.53 -19.37
N LEU A 15 -10.36 -6.81 -18.12
CA LEU A 15 -10.12 -5.93 -16.97
C LEU A 15 -9.24 -6.61 -15.93
N ASN A 16 -8.16 -5.96 -15.52
CA ASN A 16 -7.36 -6.40 -14.38
C ASN A 16 -8.08 -6.04 -13.06
N LEU A 17 -8.78 -7.01 -12.47
CA LEU A 17 -9.52 -6.82 -11.21
C LEU A 17 -8.60 -6.52 -10.02
N SER A 18 -7.38 -7.09 -10.00
CA SER A 18 -6.40 -6.81 -8.93
C SER A 18 -6.04 -5.33 -8.94
N GLU A 19 -5.73 -4.75 -10.10
CA GLU A 19 -5.41 -3.33 -10.23
C GLU A 19 -6.59 -2.43 -9.80
N VAL A 20 -7.81 -2.77 -10.25
CA VAL A 20 -9.02 -2.01 -9.92
C VAL A 20 -9.34 -2.07 -8.43
N ALA A 21 -9.27 -3.25 -7.82
CA ALA A 21 -9.51 -3.44 -6.40
C ALA A 21 -8.45 -2.71 -5.56
N MET A 22 -7.17 -2.85 -5.92
CA MET A 22 -6.08 -2.16 -5.25
C MET A 22 -6.22 -0.64 -5.35
N ALA A 23 -6.55 -0.08 -6.51
CA ALA A 23 -6.78 1.36 -6.66
C ALA A 23 -7.97 1.85 -5.82
N ALA A 24 -9.01 1.04 -5.66
CA ALA A 24 -10.13 1.35 -4.76
C ALA A 24 -9.69 1.33 -3.29
N SER A 25 -8.99 0.28 -2.86
CA SER A 25 -8.44 0.14 -1.51
C SER A 25 -7.48 1.28 -1.17
N SER A 26 -6.57 1.64 -2.09
CA SER A 26 -5.65 2.76 -1.90
C SER A 26 -6.40 4.08 -1.66
N ARG A 27 -7.46 4.37 -2.42
CA ARG A 27 -8.27 5.59 -2.21
C ARG A 27 -9.01 5.56 -0.88
N MET A 28 -9.49 4.40 -0.46
CA MET A 28 -10.23 4.26 0.80
C MET A 28 -9.28 4.44 1.99
N VAL A 29 -8.17 3.72 2.02
CA VAL A 29 -7.17 3.81 3.09
C VAL A 29 -6.59 5.22 3.16
N SER A 30 -6.27 5.86 2.03
CA SER A 30 -5.72 7.22 2.08
C SER A 30 -6.67 8.21 2.74
N ARG A 31 -7.97 8.08 2.47
CA ARG A 31 -9.00 8.96 3.03
C ARG A 31 -9.29 8.64 4.50
N VAL A 32 -9.47 7.37 4.83
CA VAL A 32 -9.90 6.94 6.17
C VAL A 32 -8.74 6.96 7.16
N ALA A 33 -7.60 6.36 6.80
CA ALA A 33 -6.48 6.22 7.72
C ALA A 33 -5.64 7.50 7.82
N PHE A 34 -5.47 8.22 6.71
CA PHE A 34 -4.55 9.38 6.66
C PHE A 34 -5.26 10.72 6.46
N GLY A 35 -6.59 10.75 6.25
CA GLY A 35 -7.32 11.98 5.94
C GLY A 35 -6.92 12.62 4.61
N LYS A 36 -6.22 11.88 3.72
CA LYS A 36 -5.65 12.39 2.48
C LYS A 36 -6.51 12.01 1.28
N ARG A 37 -6.79 13.02 0.45
CA ARG A 37 -7.32 12.84 -0.90
C ARG A 37 -6.17 12.99 -1.88
N TYR A 38 -5.68 11.87 -2.40
CA TYR A 38 -4.77 11.91 -3.55
C TYR A 38 -5.55 12.08 -4.84
N GLU A 39 -5.01 12.86 -5.77
CA GLU A 39 -5.57 12.98 -7.11
C GLU A 39 -5.49 11.63 -7.85
N GLU A 40 -6.55 11.31 -8.59
CA GLU A 40 -6.64 10.08 -9.33
C GLU A 40 -5.57 10.03 -10.42
N GLY A 41 -4.70 9.02 -10.36
CA GLY A 41 -3.56 8.90 -11.28
C GLY A 41 -2.40 9.84 -10.99
N GLY A 42 -2.49 10.71 -9.98
CA GLY A 42 -1.43 11.62 -9.56
C GLY A 42 -0.23 10.91 -8.90
N PRO A 43 0.91 11.61 -8.76
CA PRO A 43 2.16 11.01 -8.27
C PRO A 43 2.04 10.46 -6.84
N GLY A 44 1.30 11.15 -5.95
CA GLY A 44 1.04 10.68 -4.59
C GLY A 44 0.22 9.38 -4.55
N MET A 45 -0.82 9.27 -5.40
CA MET A 45 -1.61 8.04 -5.49
C MET A 45 -0.78 6.89 -6.08
N ARG A 46 0.02 7.15 -7.11
CA ARG A 46 0.91 6.14 -7.71
C ARG A 46 1.92 5.61 -6.71
N ARG A 47 2.57 6.51 -5.96
CA ARG A 47 3.52 6.14 -4.89
C ARG A 47 2.83 5.28 -3.84
N PHE A 48 1.69 5.71 -3.31
CA PHE A 48 0.94 4.95 -2.30
C PHE A 48 0.49 3.58 -2.81
N HIS A 49 0.03 3.51 -4.06
CA HIS A 49 -0.37 2.25 -4.69
C HIS A 49 0.80 1.28 -4.86
N GLN A 50 1.99 1.75 -5.25
CA GLN A 50 3.19 0.91 -5.34
C GLN A 50 3.59 0.34 -3.97
N ILE A 51 3.50 1.16 -2.93
CA ILE A 51 3.77 0.77 -1.54
C ILE A 51 2.81 -0.34 -1.11
N LEU A 52 1.49 -0.13 -1.31
CA LEU A 52 0.47 -1.14 -1.01
C LEU A 52 0.65 -2.42 -1.85
N LYS A 53 1.09 -2.31 -3.10
CA LYS A 53 1.42 -3.47 -3.94
C LYS A 53 2.58 -4.28 -3.37
N GLY A 54 3.61 -3.60 -2.87
CA GLY A 54 4.72 -4.25 -2.19
C GLY A 54 4.24 -5.02 -0.96
N PHE A 55 3.43 -4.36 -0.13
CA PHE A 55 2.86 -4.95 1.08
C PHE A 55 1.95 -6.15 0.79
N ASP A 56 1.00 -6.01 -0.14
CA ASP A 56 0.05 -7.07 -0.49
C ASP A 56 0.77 -8.33 -1.02
N ASN A 57 1.82 -8.14 -1.83
CA ASN A 57 2.66 -9.24 -2.30
C ASN A 57 3.41 -9.94 -1.15
N LEU A 58 3.78 -9.21 -0.08
CA LEU A 58 4.41 -9.83 1.08
C LEU A 58 3.39 -10.61 1.91
N THR A 59 2.22 -10.04 2.16
CA THR A 59 1.18 -10.70 2.97
C THR A 59 0.60 -11.94 2.29
N THR A 60 0.62 -11.98 0.95
CA THR A 60 0.20 -13.15 0.18
C THR A 60 1.34 -14.12 -0.13
N SER A 61 2.58 -13.79 0.23
CA SER A 61 3.72 -14.68 0.02
C SER A 61 3.72 -15.84 1.01
N PHE A 62 3.99 -17.04 0.52
CA PHE A 62 4.09 -18.25 1.32
C PHE A 62 5.43 -18.34 2.07
N PHE A 63 5.52 -18.16 3.38
CA PHE A 63 6.78 -18.38 4.12
C PHE A 63 6.81 -19.78 4.76
N VAL A 64 7.93 -20.49 4.61
CA VAL A 64 8.09 -21.83 5.21
C VAL A 64 8.08 -21.74 6.74
N SER A 65 8.65 -20.66 7.28
CA SER A 65 8.69 -20.35 8.71
C SER A 65 7.32 -20.27 9.36
N ASP A 66 6.29 -19.88 8.60
CA ASP A 66 4.93 -19.70 9.12
C ASP A 66 4.26 -21.05 9.42
N TYR A 67 4.68 -22.11 8.72
CA TYR A 67 4.15 -23.46 8.89
C TYR A 67 5.12 -24.38 9.65
N PHE A 68 6.43 -24.19 9.46
CA PHE A 68 7.48 -25.02 10.04
C PHE A 68 8.60 -24.14 10.62
N PRO A 69 8.47 -23.69 11.88
CA PRO A 69 9.41 -22.76 12.51
C PRO A 69 10.87 -23.25 12.51
N ALA A 70 11.08 -24.57 12.62
CA ALA A 70 12.40 -25.19 12.60
C ALA A 70 13.12 -25.04 11.24
N LEU A 71 12.38 -24.82 10.15
CA LEU A 71 12.92 -24.63 8.79
C LEU A 71 12.97 -23.14 8.39
N SER A 72 12.86 -22.21 9.34
CA SER A 72 12.91 -20.76 9.07
C SER A 72 14.20 -20.28 8.40
N PHE A 73 15.28 -21.06 8.43
CA PHE A 73 16.50 -20.76 7.70
C PHE A 73 16.31 -20.79 6.17
N VAL A 74 15.32 -21.53 5.66
CA VAL A 74 15.01 -21.63 4.22
C VAL A 74 14.51 -20.29 3.67
N ASP A 75 13.67 -19.58 4.42
CA ASP A 75 13.21 -18.24 4.02
C ASP A 75 14.33 -17.18 4.07
N LYS A 76 15.34 -17.39 4.93
CA LYS A 76 16.54 -16.55 4.98
C LYS A 76 17.45 -16.80 3.78
N MET A 77 17.69 -18.08 3.41
CA MET A 77 18.55 -18.42 2.26
C MET A 77 17.91 -18.09 0.91
N SER A 78 16.59 -18.14 0.80
CA SER A 78 15.85 -17.82 -0.44
C SER A 78 15.82 -16.33 -0.80
N GLY A 79 16.41 -15.45 0.03
CA GLY A 79 16.44 -14.00 -0.21
C GLY A 79 15.09 -13.30 0.00
N ARG A 80 14.06 -14.03 0.40
CA ARG A 80 12.70 -13.51 0.63
C ARG A 80 12.67 -12.52 1.79
N MET A 81 13.48 -12.80 2.82
CA MET A 81 13.61 -11.90 3.97
C MET A 81 14.18 -10.51 3.58
N ASN A 82 15.06 -10.43 2.58
CA ASN A 82 15.57 -9.14 2.09
C ASN A 82 14.48 -8.32 1.40
N ARG A 83 13.56 -8.99 0.68
CA ARG A 83 12.40 -8.33 0.06
C ARG A 83 11.41 -7.84 1.12
N VAL A 84 11.21 -8.61 2.19
CA VAL A 84 10.40 -8.18 3.35
C VAL A 84 10.97 -6.89 3.95
N ASP A 85 12.26 -6.91 4.30
CA ASP A 85 12.95 -5.76 4.89
C ASP A 85 12.89 -4.51 4.00
N ALA A 86 13.08 -4.67 2.68
CA ALA A 86 13.00 -3.55 1.74
C ALA A 86 11.61 -2.90 1.72
N VAL A 87 10.52 -3.67 1.68
CA VAL A 87 9.16 -3.12 1.71
C VAL A 87 8.86 -2.49 3.08
N CYS A 88 9.27 -3.14 4.18
CA CYS A 88 9.11 -2.60 5.53
C CYS A 88 9.78 -1.22 5.66
N LYS A 89 11.00 -1.05 5.15
CA LYS A 89 11.70 0.25 5.13
C LYS A 89 10.97 1.32 4.32
N VAL A 90 10.41 0.95 3.16
CA VAL A 90 9.62 1.88 2.34
C VAL A 90 8.32 2.29 3.05
N MET A 91 7.62 1.33 3.68
CA MET A 91 6.43 1.60 4.48
C MET A 91 6.74 2.51 5.68
N ASP A 92 7.82 2.22 6.41
CA ASP A 92 8.26 2.98 7.57
C ASP A 92 8.56 4.44 7.22
N SER A 93 9.34 4.67 6.16
CA SER A 93 9.60 6.02 5.65
C SER A 93 8.32 6.76 5.25
N PHE A 94 7.37 6.07 4.62
CA PHE A 94 6.08 6.65 4.26
C PHE A 94 5.25 7.04 5.49
N TYR A 95 5.22 6.20 6.52
CA TYR A 95 4.53 6.53 7.77
C TYR A 95 5.19 7.68 8.51
N GLN A 96 6.53 7.73 8.54
CA GLN A 96 7.25 8.84 9.16
C GLN A 96 6.91 10.18 8.48
N GLU A 97 6.85 10.22 7.13
CA GLU A 97 6.42 11.41 6.39
C GLU A 97 5.00 11.86 6.79
N LEU A 98 4.07 10.90 6.94
CA LEU A 98 2.69 11.20 7.35
C LEU A 98 2.62 11.72 8.80
N ILE A 99 3.39 11.12 9.71
CA ILE A 99 3.46 11.54 11.12
C ILE A 99 4.02 12.97 11.19
N ASP A 100 5.13 13.24 10.51
CA ASP A 100 5.77 14.55 10.50
C ASP A 100 4.84 15.63 9.93
N GLU A 101 4.10 15.30 8.86
CA GLU A 101 3.09 16.18 8.31
C GLU A 101 1.96 16.47 9.31
N HIS A 102 1.47 15.44 10.00
CA HIS A 102 0.39 15.57 10.98
C HIS A 102 0.83 16.42 12.18
N LEU A 103 2.06 16.23 12.67
CA LEU A 103 2.65 17.02 13.75
C LEU A 103 2.83 18.49 13.34
N LYS A 104 3.30 18.75 12.11
CA LYS A 104 3.42 20.13 11.57
C LYS A 104 2.05 20.80 11.45
N SER A 105 1.03 20.09 11.00
CA SER A 105 -0.35 20.60 10.91
C SER A 105 -0.91 20.98 12.28
N ARG A 106 -0.74 20.11 13.30
CA ARG A 106 -1.13 20.42 14.69
C ARG A 106 -0.41 21.65 15.26
N ARG A 107 0.90 21.79 15.02
CA ARG A 107 1.66 22.96 15.48
C ARG A 107 1.18 24.26 14.84
N LYS A 108 0.79 24.25 13.56
CA LYS A 108 0.21 25.43 12.88
C LYS A 108 -1.11 25.85 13.53
N ILE A 109 -1.98 24.90 13.87
CA ILE A 109 -3.25 25.18 14.56
C ILE A 109 -2.99 25.83 15.92
N CYS A 110 -1.97 25.36 16.64
CA CYS A 110 -1.64 25.88 17.97
C CYS A 110 -0.94 27.26 17.97
N LEU A 111 -0.33 27.66 16.85
CA LEU A 111 0.31 28.98 16.67
C LEU A 111 -0.65 30.07 16.14
N LEU A 112 -1.87 29.68 15.76
CA LEU A 112 -2.95 30.55 15.29
C LEU A 112 -4.00 30.82 16.39
N CYS A 113 -3.81 30.29 17.60
CA CYS A 113 -4.56 30.62 18.82
C CYS A 113 -3.66 31.45 19.74
#